data_AF-A0AAW4BQA6-F1
#
_entry.id   AF-A0AAW4BQA6-F1
#
_cell.length_a   1.000
_cell.length_b   1.000
_cell.length_c   1.000
_cell.angle_alpha   90.00
_cell.angle_beta   90.00
_cell.angle_gamma   90.00
#
_symmetry.space_group_name_H-M   'P 1'
#
loop_
_entity.id
_entity.type
_entity.pdbx_description
1 polymer ?
#
loop_
_entity_poly.entity_id
_entity_poly.type
_entity_poly.pdbx_seq_one_letter_code
_entity_poly.pdbx_strand_id
1 'polypeptide(L)'
;TMHQFGIENSVGTMGTAIASGQIESLFEFTNHLIFCFDGDEAGTKAANRAVKNARQTLSGNRKVSVVFLPDGHDPDSILRKDTNGTPLTPQLIQDGVDSFFQLLDNAISIENYLAQLA
;
A
#
# COMPACT_ATOMS: atom_id res chain seq x y z
N THR A 1 -9.89 -2.22 9.24
CA THR A 1 -8.77 -2.39 10.19
C THR A 1 -7.92 -1.15 10.33
N MET A 2 -7.37 -0.59 9.25
CA MET A 2 -6.49 0.60 9.29
C MET A 2 -6.95 1.69 10.28
N HIS A 3 -8.19 2.15 10.16
CA HIS A 3 -8.78 3.15 11.07
C HIS A 3 -8.84 2.71 12.54
N GLN A 4 -9.07 1.42 12.82
CA GLN A 4 -9.07 0.89 14.20
C GLN A 4 -7.68 0.93 14.83
N PHE A 5 -6.62 0.90 14.01
CA PHE A 5 -5.22 0.99 14.41
C PHE A 5 -4.68 2.43 14.31
N GLY A 6 -5.56 3.43 14.13
CA GLY A 6 -5.17 4.85 14.06
C GLY A 6 -4.55 5.29 12.74
N ILE A 7 -4.63 4.46 11.68
CA ILE A 7 -4.18 4.82 10.33
C ILE A 7 -5.37 5.39 9.56
N GLU A 8 -5.38 6.71 9.39
CA GLU A 8 -6.51 7.46 8.82
C GLU A 8 -6.35 7.74 7.31
N ASN A 9 -5.12 7.75 6.80
CA ASN A 9 -4.78 8.05 5.41
C ASN A 9 -4.75 6.81 4.51
N SER A 10 -5.69 5.88 4.73
CA SER A 10 -5.82 4.65 3.95
C SER A 10 -7.13 4.62 3.17
N VAL A 11 -7.07 4.18 1.92
CA VAL A 11 -8.25 3.94 1.08
C VAL A 11 -8.13 2.57 0.41
N GLY A 12 -9.26 1.91 0.18
CA GLY A 12 -9.33 0.63 -0.53
C GLY A 12 -10.12 0.77 -1.82
N THR A 13 -9.66 0.14 -2.91
CA THR A 13 -10.44 0.08 -4.15
C THR A 13 -11.54 -0.98 -4.03
N MET A 14 -12.69 -0.72 -4.64
CA MET A 14 -13.77 -1.69 -4.71
C MET A 14 -13.57 -2.60 -5.94
N GLY A 15 -12.98 -3.77 -5.74
CA GLY A 15 -13.05 -4.93 -6.65
C GLY A 15 -12.07 -4.99 -7.84
N THR A 16 -11.61 -3.87 -8.39
CA THR A 16 -10.70 -3.86 -9.56
C THR A 16 -9.43 -3.03 -9.33
N ALA A 17 -8.49 -3.12 -10.28
CA ALA A 17 -7.32 -2.26 -10.29
C ALA A 17 -7.75 -0.78 -10.37
N ILE A 18 -7.08 0.07 -9.58
CA ILE A 18 -7.36 1.50 -9.50
C ILE A 18 -7.32 2.16 -10.89
N ALA A 19 -8.34 2.95 -11.23
CA ALA A 19 -8.42 3.67 -12.51
C ALA A 19 -7.71 5.03 -12.43
N SER A 20 -7.20 5.54 -13.56
CA SER A 20 -6.46 6.81 -13.61
C SER A 20 -7.25 7.99 -13.00
N GLY A 21 -8.57 8.08 -13.25
CA GLY A 21 -9.41 9.13 -12.64
C GLY A 21 -9.54 9.05 -11.11
N GLN A 22 -9.47 7.84 -10.53
CA GLN A 22 -9.41 7.67 -9.08
C GLN A 22 -8.07 8.16 -8.53
N ILE A 23 -6.97 7.88 -9.25
CA ILE A 23 -5.63 8.35 -8.87
C ILE A 23 -5.57 9.88 -8.94
N GLU A 24 -6.14 10.49 -9.99
CA GLU A 24 -6.24 11.96 -10.08
C GLU A 24 -7.03 12.56 -8.93
N SER A 25 -8.16 11.95 -8.56
CA SER A 25 -8.96 12.40 -7.41
C SER A 25 -8.15 12.32 -6.11
N LEU A 26 -7.36 11.26 -5.92
CA LEU A 26 -6.49 11.13 -4.74
C LEU A 26 -5.39 12.19 -4.71
N PHE A 27 -4.90 12.64 -5.88
CA PHE A 27 -3.91 13.71 -5.95
C PHE A 27 -4.45 15.09 -5.56
N GLU A 28 -5.77 15.26 -5.40
CA GLU A 28 -6.34 16.48 -4.80
C GLU A 28 -6.06 16.57 -3.29
N PHE A 29 -5.80 15.44 -2.62
CA PHE A 29 -5.58 15.36 -1.17
C PHE A 29 -4.09 15.27 -0.79
N THR A 30 -3.26 14.73 -1.66
CA THR A 30 -1.83 14.51 -1.39
C THR A 30 -1.03 14.52 -2.70
N ASN A 31 0.25 14.89 -2.64
CA ASN A 31 1.16 14.75 -3.78
C ASN A 31 1.90 13.42 -3.79
N HIS A 32 1.74 12.59 -2.76
CA HIS A 32 2.40 11.28 -2.64
C HIS A 32 1.40 10.19 -2.29
N LEU A 33 1.31 9.19 -3.17
CA LEU A 33 0.53 7.97 -2.96
C LEU A 33 1.45 6.77 -2.81
N ILE A 34 1.10 5.84 -1.92
CA ILE A 34 1.76 4.55 -1.80
C ILE A 34 0.74 3.47 -2.11
N PHE A 35 1.00 2.68 -3.15
CA PHE A 35 0.19 1.50 -3.44
C PHE A 35 0.74 0.30 -2.65
N CYS A 36 -0.11 -0.26 -1.80
CA CYS A 36 0.18 -1.44 -1.01
C CYS A 36 -0.49 -2.65 -1.65
N PHE A 37 0.29 -3.67 -2.01
CA PHE A 37 -0.21 -4.92 -2.56
C PHE A 37 0.25 -6.11 -1.72
N ASP A 38 -0.52 -7.19 -1.79
CA ASP A 38 -0.15 -8.47 -1.21
C ASP A 38 1.12 -9.02 -1.89
N GLY A 39 1.90 -9.80 -1.15
CA GLY A 39 3.19 -10.35 -1.60
C GLY A 39 3.12 -11.47 -2.63
N ASP A 40 1.94 -11.77 -3.18
CA ASP A 40 1.69 -12.92 -4.04
C ASP A 40 1.65 -12.57 -5.55
N GLU A 41 1.42 -13.58 -6.39
CA GLU A 41 1.31 -13.39 -7.84
C GLU A 41 0.13 -12.50 -8.23
N ALA A 42 -0.96 -12.52 -7.46
CA ALA A 42 -2.13 -11.68 -7.71
C ALA A 42 -1.83 -10.21 -7.41
N GLY A 43 -1.15 -9.93 -6.31
CA GLY A 43 -0.63 -8.62 -5.93
C GLY A 43 0.30 -8.05 -6.99
N THR A 44 1.21 -8.87 -7.53
CA THR A 44 2.09 -8.47 -8.64
C THR A 44 1.30 -8.10 -9.90
N LYS A 45 0.27 -8.88 -10.27
CA LYS A 45 -0.60 -8.57 -11.42
C LYS A 45 -1.40 -7.29 -11.19
N ALA A 46 -1.88 -7.06 -9.97
CA ALA A 46 -2.59 -5.84 -9.59
C ALA A 46 -1.69 -4.61 -9.64
N ALA A 47 -0.46 -4.72 -9.09
CA ALA A 47 0.55 -3.68 -9.11
C ALA A 47 0.89 -3.24 -10.53
N ASN A 48 1.14 -4.20 -11.42
CA ASN A 48 1.41 -3.93 -12.84
C ASN A 48 0.31 -3.13 -13.54
N ARG A 49 -0.97 -3.37 -13.19
CA ARG A 49 -2.10 -2.60 -13.73
C ARG A 49 -2.18 -1.21 -13.12
N ALA A 50 -2.07 -1.11 -11.80
CA ALA A 50 -2.13 0.14 -11.07
C ALA A 50 -1.01 1.10 -11.49
N VAL A 51 0.21 0.59 -11.64
CA VAL A 51 1.38 1.35 -12.08
C VAL A 51 1.21 1.88 -13.51
N LYS A 52 0.67 1.06 -14.43
CA LYS A 52 0.39 1.51 -15.80
C LYS A 52 -0.61 2.68 -15.82
N ASN A 53 -1.65 2.61 -14.99
CA ASN A 53 -2.65 3.67 -14.88
C ASN A 53 -2.05 4.92 -14.20
N ALA A 54 -1.28 4.74 -13.12
CA ALA A 54 -0.63 5.83 -12.41
C ALA A 54 0.38 6.60 -13.30
N ARG A 55 1.11 5.90 -14.16
CA ARG A 55 2.08 6.54 -15.07
C ARG A 55 1.44 7.63 -15.94
N GLN A 56 0.16 7.50 -16.28
CA GLN A 56 -0.56 8.49 -17.08
C GLN A 56 -0.88 9.78 -16.31
N THR A 57 -0.88 9.72 -14.98
CA THR A 57 -1.29 10.81 -14.09
C THR A 57 -0.11 11.50 -13.39
N LEU A 58 1.08 10.89 -13.45
CA LEU A 58 2.34 11.47 -12.96
C LEU A 58 2.72 12.71 -13.77
N SER A 59 2.75 13.85 -13.10
CA SER A 59 3.23 15.13 -13.63
C SER A 59 3.64 16.05 -12.49
N GLY A 60 4.53 17.00 -12.77
CA GLY A 60 4.97 17.99 -11.78
C GLY A 60 5.64 17.33 -10.56
N ASN A 61 5.08 17.59 -9.38
CA ASN A 61 5.59 17.10 -8.09
C ASN A 61 4.88 15.83 -7.59
N ARG A 62 3.98 15.24 -8.39
CA ARG A 62 3.24 14.03 -8.03
C ARG A 62 4.18 12.83 -7.95
N LYS A 63 4.07 12.07 -6.88
CA LYS A 63 4.86 10.87 -6.62
C LYS A 63 3.94 9.70 -6.33
N VAL A 64 4.31 8.55 -6.85
CA VAL A 64 3.70 7.29 -6.44
C VAL A 64 4.81 6.30 -6.14
N SER A 65 4.63 5.56 -5.05
CA SER A 65 5.49 4.44 -4.67
C SER A 65 4.65 3.16 -4.60
N VAL A 66 5.32 2.02 -4.70
CA VAL A 66 4.74 0.69 -4.59
C VAL A 66 5.44 -0.05 -3.47
N VAL A 67 4.67 -0.71 -2.62
CA VAL A 67 5.16 -1.63 -1.61
C VAL A 67 4.43 -2.96 -1.75
N PHE A 68 5.20 -4.04 -1.66
CA PHE A 68 4.68 -5.40 -1.55
C PHE A 68 4.82 -5.84 -0.10
N LEU A 69 3.74 -6.36 0.46
CA LEU A 69 3.77 -6.98 1.76
C LEU A 69 4.49 -8.34 1.67
N PRO A 70 4.94 -8.90 2.81
CA PRO A 70 5.45 -10.26 2.85
C PRO A 70 4.46 -11.28 2.28
N ASP A 71 4.96 -12.39 1.75
CA ASP A 71 4.12 -13.43 1.16
C ASP A 71 3.09 -13.96 2.17
N GLY A 72 1.86 -14.14 1.73
CA GLY A 72 0.72 -14.53 2.57
C GLY A 72 0.23 -13.47 3.57
N HIS A 73 0.76 -12.24 3.53
CA HIS A 73 0.34 -11.15 4.41
C HIS A 73 -0.43 -10.05 3.67
N ASP A 74 -1.44 -9.53 4.36
CA ASP A 74 -2.22 -8.35 4.03
C ASP A 74 -2.03 -7.26 5.12
N PRO A 75 -2.52 -6.02 4.94
CA PRO A 75 -2.37 -4.98 5.96
C PRO A 75 -2.97 -5.37 7.32
N ASP A 76 -4.07 -6.14 7.35
CA ASP A 76 -4.72 -6.56 8.60
C ASP A 76 -3.84 -7.51 9.42
N SER A 77 -3.27 -8.53 8.78
CA SER A 77 -2.39 -9.52 9.42
C SER A 77 -1.08 -8.90 9.92
N ILE A 78 -0.52 -7.93 9.18
CA ILE A 78 0.65 -7.17 9.65
C ILE A 78 0.31 -6.35 10.90
N LEU A 79 -0.80 -5.61 10.88
CA LEU A 79 -1.22 -4.75 11.99
C LEU A 79 -1.57 -5.55 13.24
N ARG A 80 -2.26 -6.68 13.09
CA ARG A 80 -2.64 -7.51 14.24
C ARG A 80 -1.47 -8.30 14.81
N LYS A 81 -0.44 -8.58 14.00
CA LYS A 81 0.55 -9.64 14.22
C LYS A 81 -0.14 -11.00 14.44
N ASP A 82 0.54 -12.11 14.16
CA ASP A 82 -0.02 -13.43 14.49
C ASP A 82 -0.08 -13.59 16.01
N THR A 83 -1.22 -13.22 16.59
CA THR A 83 -1.44 -13.25 18.03
C THR A 83 -1.89 -14.62 18.52
N ASN A 84 -2.14 -15.60 17.62
CA ASN A 84 -2.61 -16.95 17.98
C ASN A 84 -3.76 -16.94 19.03
N GLY A 85 -4.68 -15.96 18.94
CA GLY A 85 -5.80 -15.78 19.88
C GLY A 85 -5.50 -14.96 21.12
N THR A 86 -4.29 -14.42 21.27
CA THR A 86 -3.93 -13.48 22.33
C THR A 86 -4.65 -12.13 22.11
N PRO A 87 -5.30 -11.56 23.14
CA PRO A 87 -5.88 -10.22 23.02
C PRO A 87 -4.83 -9.17 22.65
N LEU A 88 -5.18 -8.26 21.74
CA LEU A 88 -4.32 -7.15 21.34
C LEU A 88 -4.11 -6.20 22.52
N THR A 89 -2.87 -6.13 23.01
CA THR A 89 -2.47 -5.14 24.01
C THR A 89 -2.08 -3.83 23.30
N PRO A 90 -2.09 -2.67 24.00
CA PRO A 90 -1.64 -1.41 23.41
C PRO A 90 -0.23 -1.48 22.81
N GLN A 91 0.68 -2.24 23.44
CA GLN A 91 2.04 -2.44 22.91
C GLN A 91 2.03 -3.23 21.61
N LEU A 92 1.27 -4.34 21.53
CA LEU A 92 1.19 -5.13 20.30
C LEU A 92 0.57 -4.34 19.14
N ILE A 93 -0.42 -3.51 19.43
CA ILE A 93 -1.00 -2.57 18.46
C ILE A 93 0.08 -1.62 17.95
N GLN A 94 0.82 -0.97 18.87
CA GLN A 94 1.88 -0.04 18.50
C GLN A 94 2.96 -0.75 17.66
N ASP A 95 3.41 -1.93 18.08
CA ASP A 95 4.43 -2.67 17.35
C ASP A 95 3.95 -3.09 15.95
N GLY A 96 2.67 -3.42 15.79
CA GLY A 96 2.07 -3.74 14.50
C GLY A 96 2.03 -2.52 13.57
N VAL A 97 1.64 -1.36 14.12
CA VAL A 97 1.66 -0.07 13.40
C VAL A 97 3.08 0.29 12.99
N ASP A 98 4.05 0.19 13.90
CA ASP A 98 5.46 0.49 13.62
C ASP A 98 6.02 -0.44 12.53
N SER A 99 5.71 -1.74 12.60
CA SER A 99 6.10 -2.72 11.58
C SER A 99 5.50 -2.37 10.21
N PHE A 100 4.23 -1.94 10.18
CA PHE A 100 3.57 -1.53 8.96
C PHE A 100 4.22 -0.29 8.34
N PHE A 101 4.52 0.74 9.12
CA PHE A 101 5.20 1.94 8.62
C PHE A 101 6.64 1.66 8.16
N GLN A 102 7.37 0.79 8.85
CA GLN A 102 8.69 0.34 8.40
C GLN A 102 8.63 -0.35 7.03
N LEU A 103 7.55 -1.11 6.75
CA LEU A 103 7.34 -1.66 5.41
C LEU A 103 7.08 -0.55 4.39
N LEU A 104 6.26 0.44 4.72
CA LEU A 104 5.99 1.58 3.83
C LEU A 104 7.24 2.41 3.52
N ASP A 105 8.19 2.52 4.46
CA ASP A 105 9.47 3.21 4.23
C ASP A 105 10.33 2.53 3.15
N ASN A 106 10.10 1.24 2.90
CA ASN A 106 10.75 0.47 1.84
C ASN A 106 9.99 0.56 0.50
N ALA A 107 8.95 1.39 0.39
CA ALA A 107 8.21 1.56 -0.85
C ALA A 107 9.12 2.12 -1.95
N ILE A 108 9.15 1.43 -3.08
CA ILE A 108 9.95 1.81 -4.24
C ILE A 108 9.16 2.75 -5.15
N SER A 109 9.81 3.74 -5.75
CA SER A 109 9.12 4.62 -6.70
C SER A 109 8.64 3.83 -7.93
N ILE A 110 7.60 4.32 -8.60
CA ILE A 110 7.10 3.68 -9.82
C ILE A 110 8.20 3.54 -10.87
N GLU A 111 9.09 4.52 -11.02
CA GLU A 111 10.17 4.49 -12.00
C GLU A 111 11.12 3.33 -11.73
N ASN A 112 11.51 3.14 -10.47
CA ASN A 112 12.37 2.03 -10.05
C ASN A 112 11.66 0.68 -10.21
N TYR A 113 10.38 0.60 -9.86
CA TYR A 113 9.58 -0.62 -10.06
C TYR A 113 9.50 -1.01 -11.54
N LEU A 114 9.21 -0.04 -12.42
CA LEU A 114 9.15 -0.27 -13.86
C LEU A 114 10.50 -0.69 -14.45
N ALA A 115 11.61 -0.15 -13.93
CA ALA A 115 12.95 -0.53 -14.37
C ALA A 115 13.31 -1.99 -14.03
N GLN A 116 12.70 -2.59 -13.01
CA GLN A 116 12.89 -4.00 -12.65
C GLN A 116 12.14 -4.98 -13.55
N LEU A 117 11.16 -4.49 -14.31
CA LEU A 117 10.32 -5.31 -15.21
C LEU A 117 10.86 -5.36 -16.66
N ALA A 118 11.88 -4.56 -16.97
CA ALA A 118 12.50 -4.42 -18.29
C ALA A 118 13.74 -5.30 -18.41
#